data_AF-A0A0E3L4B4-F1
#
_entry.id   AF-A0A0E3L4B4-F1
#
_cell.length_a   1.000
_cell.length_b   1.000
_cell.length_c   1.000
_cell.angle_alpha   90.00
_cell.angle_beta   90.00
_cell.angle_gamma   90.00
#
_symmetry.space_group_name_H-M   'P 1'
#
loop_
_entity.id
_entity.type
_entity.pdbx_description
1 polymer ?
#
loop_
_entity_poly.entity_id
_entity_poly.type
_entity_poly.pdbx_seq_one_letter_code
_entity_poly.pdbx_strand_id
1 'polypeptide(L)' 'METKSKSGFITELPMETQEILKNIDFPVKRNDIIGQARKIGAIPDILQEFGMLSDRQYNSAEDVARELHIIYMGIPA' A
#
# COMPACT_ATOMS: atom_id res chain seq x y z
N MET A 1 16.13 12.32 13.46
CA MET A 1 14.84 11.85 12.91
C MET A 1 15.16 10.67 12.03
N GLU A 2 14.83 9.47 12.50
CA GLU A 2 15.18 8.21 11.87
C GLU A 2 14.53 8.13 10.50
N THR A 3 15.32 8.24 9.45
CA THR A 3 14.91 7.81 8.11
C THR A 3 14.79 6.30 8.18
N LYS A 4 13.64 5.79 8.63
CA LYS A 4 13.24 4.41 8.32
C LYS A 4 13.48 4.26 6.83
N SER A 5 14.47 3.44 6.46
CA SER A 5 14.88 3.28 5.06
C SER A 5 13.62 3.06 4.23
N LYS A 6 13.50 3.67 3.05
CA LYS A 6 12.29 3.58 2.21
C LYS A 6 11.78 2.14 1.99
N SER A 7 12.69 1.16 2.04
CA SER A 7 12.39 -0.28 1.99
C SER A 7 11.78 -0.87 3.27
N GLY A 8 12.02 -0.28 4.44
CA GLY A 8 11.53 -0.75 5.73
C GLY A 8 10.00 -0.70 5.87
N PHE A 9 9.35 0.27 5.21
CA PHE A 9 7.89 0.34 5.19
C PHE A 9 7.27 -0.86 4.49
N ILE A 10 7.85 -1.34 3.38
CA ILE A 10 7.32 -2.48 2.63
C ILE A 10 7.42 -3.76 3.48
N THR A 11 8.55 -3.98 4.15
CA THR A 11 8.78 -5.19 4.95
C THR A 11 7.89 -5.29 6.19
N GLU A 12 7.28 -4.18 6.62
CA GLU A 12 6.38 -4.12 7.77
C GLU A 12 4.91 -4.31 7.39
N LEU A 13 4.59 -4.37 6.10
CA LEU A 13 3.23 -4.66 5.63
C LEU A 13 2.95 -6.16 5.70
N PRO A 14 1.67 -6.58 5.74
CA PRO A 14 1.29 -7.97 5.53
C PRO A 14 1.87 -8.53 4.24
N MET A 15 2.21 -9.83 4.24
CA MET A 15 2.83 -10.50 3.10
C MET A 15 2.01 -10.34 1.81
N GLU A 16 0.69 -10.44 1.91
CA GLU A 16 -0.24 -10.27 0.80
C GLU A 16 -0.21 -8.85 0.22
N THR A 17 -0.13 -7.82 1.06
CA THR A 17 0.08 -6.43 0.63
C THR A 17 1.42 -6.28 -0.10
N GLN A 18 2.48 -6.92 0.39
CA GLN A 18 3.78 -6.91 -0.30
C GLN A 18 3.69 -7.56 -1.68
N GLU A 19 2.97 -8.69 -1.82
CA GLU A 19 2.75 -9.36 -3.10
C GLU A 19 1.94 -8.50 -4.08
N ILE A 20 0.91 -7.79 -3.60
CA ILE A 20 0.13 -6.85 -4.41
C ILE A 20 1.05 -5.76 -4.96
N LEU A 21 1.81 -5.10 -4.09
CA LEU A 21 2.70 -4.01 -4.48
C LEU A 21 3.80 -4.45 -5.45
N LYS A 22 4.29 -5.68 -5.31
CA LYS A 22 5.29 -6.26 -6.23
C LYS A 22 4.72 -6.54 -7.62
N ASN A 23 3.42 -6.78 -7.74
CA ASN A 23 2.74 -7.05 -9.00
C ASN A 23 2.14 -5.78 -9.65
N ILE A 24 2.47 -4.60 -9.14
CA ILE A 24 2.00 -3.32 -9.67
C ILE A 24 3.11 -2.63 -10.46
N ASP A 25 2.78 -2.25 -11.69
CA ASP A 25 3.58 -1.34 -12.50
C ASP A 25 3.28 0.11 -12.07
N PHE A 26 4.30 0.80 -11.58
CA PHE A 26 4.21 2.20 -11.20
C PHE A 26 4.57 3.11 -12.38
N PRO A 27 3.94 4.30 -12.52
CA PRO A 27 3.02 4.91 -11.56
C PRO A 27 1.57 4.39 -11.67
N VAL A 28 0.88 4.30 -10.54
CA VAL A 28 -0.46 3.69 -10.41
C VAL A 28 -1.42 4.61 -9.64
N LYS A 29 -2.73 4.55 -9.88
CA LYS A 29 -3.73 5.23 -9.05
C LYS A 29 -4.28 4.31 -7.98
N ARG A 30 -4.76 4.86 -6.86
CA ARG A 30 -5.43 4.10 -5.79
C ARG A 30 -6.45 3.09 -6.31
N ASN A 31 -7.34 3.50 -7.22
CA ASN A 31 -8.39 2.62 -7.72
C ASN A 31 -7.83 1.42 -8.51
N ASP A 32 -6.70 1.60 -9.20
CA ASP A 32 -6.02 0.51 -9.92
C ASP A 32 -5.32 -0.45 -8.93
N ILE A 33 -4.76 0.08 -7.83
CA ILE A 33 -4.22 -0.75 -6.74
C ILE A 33 -5.32 -1.64 -6.16
N ILE A 34 -6.50 -1.08 -5.85
CA ILE A 34 -7.65 -1.84 -5.36
C ILE A 34 -8.11 -2.88 -6.40
N GLY A 35 -8.10 -2.53 -7.69
CA GLY A 35 -8.40 -3.45 -8.78
C GLY A 35 -7.45 -4.64 -8.83
N GLN A 36 -6.15 -4.39 -8.70
CA GLN A 36 -5.10 -5.42 -8.66
C GLN A 36 -5.24 -6.30 -7.41
N ALA A 37 -5.48 -5.70 -6.24
CA ALA A 37 -5.74 -6.42 -5.00
C ALA A 37 -6.95 -7.36 -5.13
N ARG A 38 -8.06 -6.87 -5.68
CA ARG A 38 -9.25 -7.72 -5.95
C ARG A 38 -8.95 -8.86 -6.92
N LYS A 39 -8.15 -8.60 -7.96
CA LYS A 39 -7.81 -9.59 -8.98
C LYS A 39 -7.00 -10.76 -8.40
N ILE A 40 -6.13 -10.50 -7.43
CA ILE A 40 -5.37 -11.55 -6.75
C ILE A 40 -6.13 -12.22 -5.60
N GLY A 41 -7.38 -11.81 -5.34
CA GLY A 41 -8.21 -12.37 -4.28
C GLY A 41 -7.91 -11.79 -2.90
N ALA A 42 -7.52 -10.51 -2.83
CA ALA A 42 -7.11 -9.92 -1.57
C ALA A 42 -8.22 -9.95 -0.50
N ILE A 43 -7.86 -10.16 0.76
CA ILE A 43 -8.82 -10.21 1.86
C ILE A 43 -9.51 -8.85 2.10
N PRO A 44 -10.74 -8.83 2.67
CA PRO A 44 -11.50 -7.61 2.86
C PRO A 44 -10.78 -6.51 3.67
N ASP A 45 -10.01 -6.88 4.71
CA ASP A 45 -9.23 -5.94 5.51
C ASP A 45 -8.19 -5.19 4.66
N ILE A 46 -7.42 -5.91 3.85
CA ILE A 46 -6.43 -5.34 2.93
C ILE A 46 -7.10 -4.42 1.90
N LEU A 47 -8.25 -4.83 1.37
CA LEU A 47 -9.02 -4.00 0.45
C LEU A 47 -9.56 -2.72 1.10
N GLN A 48 -9.95 -2.79 2.37
CA GLN A 48 -10.37 -1.62 3.14
C GLN A 48 -9.20 -0.64 3.34
N GLU A 49 -8.02 -1.14 3.69
CA GLU A 49 -6.81 -0.33 3.88
C GLU A 49 -6.38 0.36 2.58
N PHE A 50 -6.37 -0.36 1.45
CA PHE A 50 -6.16 0.26 0.14
C PHE A 50 -7.24 1.28 -0.22
N GLY A 51 -8.47 1.12 0.30
CA GLY A 51 -9.55 2.08 0.17
C GLY A 51 -9.34 3.37 0.97
N MET A 52 -8.59 3.31 2.08
CA MET A 52 -8.26 4.46 2.93
C MET A 52 -7.10 5.31 2.38
N LEU A 53 -6.39 4.81 1.37
CA LEU A 53 -5.35 5.58 0.69
C LEU A 53 -5.90 6.86 0.06
N SER A 54 -5.04 7.88 0.01
CA SER A 54 -5.30 9.13 -0.70
C SER A 54 -5.62 8.87 -2.16
N ASP A 55 -6.59 9.62 -2.70
CA ASP A 55 -6.92 9.56 -4.14
C ASP A 55 -5.87 10.30 -4.97
N ARG A 56 -4.68 9.70 -5.09
CA ARG A 56 -3.56 10.24 -5.87
C ARG A 56 -2.88 9.16 -6.70
N GLN A 57 -2.00 9.62 -7.59
CA GLN A 57 -1.07 8.74 -8.26
C GLN A 57 0.13 8.46 -7.34
N TYR A 58 0.46 7.18 -7.20
CA TYR A 58 1.63 6.69 -6.49
C TYR A 58 2.72 6.40 -7.52
N ASN A 59 3.93 6.87 -7.25
CA ASN A 59 5.06 6.73 -8.18
C ASN A 59 5.91 5.50 -7.87
N SER A 60 5.75 4.89 -6.70
CA SER A 60 6.47 3.70 -6.30
C SER A 60 5.75 2.91 -5.20
N ALA A 61 6.15 1.65 -5.01
CA ALA A 61 5.63 0.79 -3.95
C ALA A 61 5.89 1.38 -2.55
N GLU A 62 7.00 2.07 -2.36
CA GLU A 62 7.36 2.71 -1.10
C GLU A 62 6.44 3.88 -0.76
N ASP A 63 5.89 4.58 -1.76
CA ASP A 63 4.91 5.64 -1.53
C ASP A 63 3.59 5.10 -1.00
N VAL A 64 3.16 3.95 -1.53
CA VAL A 64 1.97 3.25 -1.03
C VAL A 64 2.24 2.68 0.36
N ALA A 65 3.38 1.99 0.53
CA ALA A 65 3.73 1.33 1.78
C ALA A 65 3.86 2.29 2.96
N ARG A 66 4.42 3.49 2.73
CA ARG A 66 4.52 4.53 3.75
C ARG A 66 3.16 4.98 4.26
N GLU A 67 2.19 5.12 3.35
CA GLU A 67 0.85 5.57 3.72
C GLU A 67 0.03 4.46 4.37
N LEU A 68 0.13 3.23 3.85
CA LEU A 68 -0.43 2.05 4.51
C LEU A 68 0.14 1.88 5.92
N HIS A 69 1.44 2.09 6.12
CA HIS A 69 2.05 2.02 7.44
C HIS A 69 1.42 3.00 8.44
N ILE A 70 1.11 4.22 8.00
CA ILE A 70 0.40 5.23 8.81
C ILE A 70 -1.01 4.73 9.16
N ILE A 71 -1.72 4.15 8.18
CA ILE A 71 -3.05 3.54 8.35
C ILE A 71 -3.00 2.39 9.37
N TYR A 72 -2.05 1.45 9.25
CA TYR A 72 -1.87 0.33 10.19
C TYR A 72 -1.53 0.78 11.62
N MET A 73 -0.75 1.86 11.76
CA MET A 73 -0.42 2.41 13.07
C MET A 73 -1.59 3.16 13.71
N GLY A 74 -2.72 3.32 13.01
CA GLY A 74 -3.86 4.07 13.50
C GLY A 74 -3.54 5.54 13.73
N ILE A 75 -2.49 6.07 13.07
CA ILE A 75 -2.20 7.50 13.08
C ILE A 75 -3.12 8.11 12.00
N PRO A 76 -4.18 8.86 12.37
CA PRO A 76 -4.99 9.54 11.37
C PRO A 76 -4.08 10.50 10.58
N ALA A 77 -4.17 10.41 9.25
CA ALA A 77 -3.53 11.37 8.34
C ALA A 77 -4.17 12.76 8.45
#